data_AF-A0A9E5T0J1-F1
#
_entry.id   AF-A0A9E5T0J1-F1
#
_cell.length_a   1.000
_cell.length_b   1.000
_cell.length_c   1.000
_cell.angle_alpha   90.00
_cell.angle_beta   90.00
_cell.angle_gamma   90.00
#
_symmetry.space_group_name_H-M   'P 1'
#
loop_
_entity.id
_entity.type
_entity.pdbx_description
1 polymer ?
#
loop_
_entity_poly.entity_id
_entity_poly.type
_entity_poly.pdbx_seq_one_letter_code
_entity_poly.pdbx_strand_id
1 'polypeptide(L)'
;MSDTVKEYWDVYTKDRAKTGRLHIRSEKMREGDYHVVIHVCIFNSLNEMLIQQRQPYKAGWPNMWDLTVGGSALAGESSSRAAERELYEELGLKLDLSGVAPYFTINFSTGFDDYYLIRQDIDISELVLSEEEVKAVKWAGKDEILRMYEEGTFIPYWFLDKLFELKDWHDIYRNTSKIKVCCASQSNLDSWMSLIEIVKDNFPGLETEEKLDNYRATVKENIDRQTAVCALYGSMVVGFILFSVKHNMLCHMAVHPEFRRKHIAERMLELMLEKMDKARPVVVETFREGDEKGEAARAFYKKTGFTEGEFTSFENYPIQKFYLYPNA
;
A
#
# COMPACT_ATOMS: atom_id res chain seq x y z
N MET A 1 -19.87 -49.91 -3.03
CA MET A 1 -19.95 -48.81 -4.00
C MET A 1 -19.95 -47.55 -3.16
N SER A 2 -18.85 -46.80 -3.07
CA SER A 2 -18.87 -45.52 -2.37
C SER A 2 -19.59 -44.52 -3.27
N ASP A 3 -20.67 -43.94 -2.77
CA ASP A 3 -21.30 -42.79 -3.41
C ASP A 3 -20.31 -41.62 -3.37
N THR A 4 -19.47 -41.47 -4.40
CA THR A 4 -18.70 -40.25 -4.61
C THR A 4 -19.69 -39.13 -4.86
N VAL A 5 -19.87 -38.27 -3.85
CA VAL A 5 -20.63 -37.03 -3.96
C VAL A 5 -20.02 -36.23 -5.10
N LYS A 6 -20.81 -35.96 -6.14
CA LYS A 6 -20.35 -35.16 -7.29
C LYS A 6 -20.25 -33.71 -6.85
N GLU A 7 -19.07 -33.13 -6.97
CA GLU A 7 -18.89 -31.70 -6.83
C GLU A 7 -19.33 -30.97 -8.10
N TYR A 8 -20.07 -29.88 -7.88
CA TYR A 8 -20.57 -29.01 -8.94
C TYR A 8 -19.96 -27.63 -8.79
N TRP A 9 -19.63 -27.01 -9.91
CA TRP A 9 -19.16 -25.63 -10.00
C TRP A 9 -20.18 -24.77 -10.74
N ASP A 10 -20.33 -23.51 -10.33
CA ASP A 10 -21.04 -22.52 -11.13
C ASP A 10 -20.24 -22.22 -12.40
N VAL A 11 -20.92 -22.17 -13.54
CA VAL A 11 -20.33 -21.72 -14.81
C VAL A 11 -20.46 -20.21 -14.95
N TYR A 12 -19.36 -19.57 -15.30
CA TYR A 12 -19.22 -18.14 -15.50
C TYR A 12 -18.91 -17.83 -16.97
N THR A 13 -19.29 -16.62 -17.39
CA THR A 13 -18.76 -16.02 -18.62
C THR A 13 -17.34 -15.49 -18.39
N LYS A 14 -16.65 -15.12 -19.47
CA LYS A 14 -15.36 -14.41 -19.41
C LYS A 14 -15.39 -13.13 -18.56
N ASP A 15 -16.57 -12.52 -18.42
CA ASP A 15 -16.82 -11.28 -17.69
C ASP A 15 -17.27 -11.55 -16.23
N ARG A 16 -17.11 -12.79 -15.75
CA ARG A 16 -17.51 -13.27 -14.41
C ARG A 16 -19.00 -13.14 -14.08
N ALA A 17 -19.85 -13.09 -15.09
CA ALA A 17 -21.28 -13.22 -14.88
C ALA A 17 -21.64 -14.71 -14.75
N LYS A 18 -22.39 -15.10 -13.71
CA LYS A 18 -22.93 -16.46 -13.59
C LYS A 18 -23.88 -16.73 -14.76
N THR A 19 -23.74 -17.89 -15.41
CA THR A 19 -24.64 -18.28 -16.52
C THR A 19 -25.86 -19.07 -16.05
N GLY A 20 -25.91 -19.45 -14.77
CA GLY A 20 -26.92 -20.35 -14.20
C GLY A 20 -26.74 -21.83 -14.60
N ARG A 21 -25.66 -22.19 -15.31
CA ARG A 21 -25.31 -23.58 -15.61
C ARG A 21 -24.36 -24.12 -14.54
N LEU A 22 -24.41 -25.42 -14.33
CA LEU A 22 -23.49 -26.15 -13.46
C LEU A 22 -22.54 -27.01 -14.28
N HIS A 23 -21.30 -27.15 -13.80
CA HIS A 23 -20.28 -28.04 -14.34
C HIS A 23 -19.88 -29.08 -13.30
N ILE A 24 -19.63 -30.33 -13.71
CA ILE A 24 -19.18 -31.40 -12.80
C ILE A 24 -17.65 -31.40 -12.79
N ARG A 25 -17.02 -31.28 -11.60
CA ARG A 25 -15.56 -31.20 -11.44
C ARG A 25 -14.77 -32.25 -12.22
N SER A 26 -15.28 -33.49 -12.27
CA SER A 26 -14.60 -34.61 -12.95
C SER A 26 -14.66 -34.56 -14.48
N GLU A 27 -15.43 -33.65 -15.07
CA GLU A 27 -15.63 -33.54 -16.52
C GLU A 27 -14.80 -32.40 -17.11
N LYS A 28 -14.47 -32.51 -18.41
CA LYS A 28 -13.77 -31.45 -19.13
C LYS A 28 -14.70 -30.26 -19.35
N MET A 29 -14.28 -29.06 -18.94
CA MET A 29 -15.01 -27.82 -19.22
C MET A 29 -15.07 -27.52 -20.71
N ARG A 30 -16.18 -26.89 -21.13
CA ARG A 30 -16.36 -26.45 -22.52
C ARG A 30 -15.56 -25.18 -22.78
N GLU A 31 -15.16 -24.98 -24.03
CA GLU A 31 -14.52 -23.73 -24.43
C GLU A 31 -15.49 -22.54 -24.21
N GLY A 32 -14.99 -21.48 -23.59
CA GLY A 32 -15.79 -20.31 -23.21
C GLY A 32 -16.53 -20.44 -21.88
N ASP A 33 -16.47 -21.60 -21.22
CA ASP A 33 -16.97 -21.78 -19.85
C ASP A 33 -15.83 -21.50 -18.86
N TYR A 34 -16.16 -20.73 -17.81
CA TYR A 34 -15.22 -20.36 -16.76
C TYR A 34 -15.73 -20.84 -15.41
N HIS A 35 -14.82 -21.13 -14.47
CA HIS A 35 -15.13 -21.36 -13.05
C HIS A 35 -14.20 -20.54 -12.16
N VAL A 36 -14.50 -20.50 -10.86
CA VAL A 36 -13.67 -19.80 -9.87
C VAL A 36 -12.85 -20.83 -9.11
N VAL A 37 -11.57 -20.56 -9.01
CA VAL A 37 -10.59 -21.25 -8.15
C VAL A 37 -10.08 -20.21 -7.17
N ILE A 38 -9.78 -20.64 -5.95
CA ILE A 38 -9.20 -19.80 -4.92
C ILE A 38 -7.82 -20.33 -4.54
N HIS A 39 -6.97 -19.41 -4.12
CA HIS A 39 -5.73 -19.70 -3.43
C HIS A 39 -5.62 -18.78 -2.22
N VAL A 40 -5.28 -19.35 -1.07
CA VAL A 40 -4.98 -18.58 0.14
C VAL A 40 -3.47 -18.64 0.39
N CYS A 41 -2.90 -17.48 0.70
CA CYS A 41 -1.53 -17.33 1.18
C CYS A 41 -1.55 -16.61 2.53
N ILE A 42 -1.27 -17.33 3.60
CA ILE A 42 -1.19 -16.77 4.95
C ILE A 42 0.27 -16.46 5.26
N PHE A 43 0.53 -15.22 5.71
CA PHE A 43 1.84 -14.74 6.14
C PHE A 43 1.84 -14.45 7.64
N ASN A 44 2.88 -14.88 8.35
CA ASN A 44 3.11 -14.51 9.74
C ASN A 44 3.80 -13.14 9.87
N SER A 45 3.99 -12.69 11.10
CA SER A 45 4.70 -11.44 11.42
C SER A 45 6.18 -11.43 11.03
N LEU A 46 6.78 -12.61 10.81
CA LEU A 46 8.17 -12.78 10.36
C LEU A 46 8.32 -12.79 8.83
N ASN A 47 7.25 -12.54 8.08
CA ASN A 47 7.23 -12.59 6.61
C ASN A 47 7.55 -13.98 6.03
N GLU A 48 7.12 -15.02 6.73
CA GLU A 48 7.11 -16.39 6.24
C GLU A 48 5.68 -16.73 5.77
N MET A 49 5.57 -17.53 4.70
CA MET A 49 4.29 -18.02 4.21
C MET A 49 4.02 -19.40 4.79
N LEU A 50 2.79 -19.66 5.24
CA LEU A 50 2.36 -21.01 5.60
C LEU A 50 2.21 -21.79 4.30
N ILE A 51 3.03 -22.83 4.13
CA ILE A 51 2.98 -23.70 2.96
C ILE A 51 2.54 -25.09 3.36
N GLN A 52 1.84 -25.77 2.46
CA GLN A 52 1.40 -27.14 2.67
C GLN A 52 2.10 -28.11 1.73
N GLN A 53 2.37 -29.33 2.21
CA GLN A 53 2.83 -30.44 1.39
C GLN A 53 1.63 -31.31 1.05
N ARG A 54 1.41 -31.53 -0.25
CA ARG A 54 0.30 -32.33 -0.77
C ARG A 54 0.50 -33.81 -0.47
N GLN A 55 -0.59 -34.53 -0.20
CA GLN A 55 -0.54 -35.99 -0.01
C GLN A 55 0.04 -36.73 -1.24
N PRO A 56 0.72 -37.87 -1.05
CA PRO A 56 1.40 -38.60 -2.13
C PRO A 56 0.44 -39.23 -3.15
N TYR A 57 -0.83 -39.41 -2.78
CA TYR A 57 -1.86 -40.00 -3.63
C TYR A 57 -2.78 -38.96 -4.30
N LYS A 58 -2.50 -37.66 -4.14
CA LYS A 58 -3.27 -36.62 -4.83
C LYS A 58 -3.11 -36.73 -6.34
N ALA A 59 -4.23 -36.58 -7.04
CA ALA A 59 -4.23 -36.38 -8.48
C ALA A 59 -3.58 -35.02 -8.79
N GLY A 60 -2.47 -35.04 -9.52
CA GLY A 60 -1.68 -33.84 -9.85
C GLY A 60 -0.80 -33.38 -8.68
N TRP A 61 0.50 -33.22 -8.99
CA TRP A 61 1.53 -32.72 -8.07
C TRP A 61 1.60 -33.46 -6.70
N PRO A 62 1.68 -34.81 -6.68
CA PRO A 62 1.80 -35.57 -5.43
C PRO A 62 3.13 -35.25 -4.71
N ASN A 63 3.11 -35.20 -3.36
CA ASN A 63 4.26 -34.87 -2.49
C ASN A 63 4.88 -33.47 -2.67
N MET A 64 4.34 -32.63 -3.55
CA MET A 64 4.85 -31.27 -3.79
C MET A 64 4.43 -30.31 -2.69
N TRP A 65 5.27 -29.33 -2.40
CA TRP A 65 4.90 -28.15 -1.63
C TRP A 65 4.07 -27.18 -2.49
N ASP A 66 3.11 -26.54 -1.85
CA ASP A 66 2.12 -25.65 -2.45
C ASP A 66 1.97 -24.39 -1.59
N LEU A 67 1.14 -23.46 -2.05
CA LEU A 67 0.65 -22.32 -1.25
C LEU A 67 -0.13 -22.82 -0.01
N THR A 68 -0.69 -21.92 0.80
CA THR A 68 -1.33 -22.34 2.06
C THR A 68 -2.47 -23.30 1.82
N VAL A 69 -3.41 -22.95 0.94
CA VAL A 69 -4.57 -23.76 0.54
C VAL A 69 -5.00 -23.35 -0.88
N GLY A 70 -5.56 -24.27 -1.66
CA GLY A 70 -6.15 -23.94 -2.96
C GLY A 70 -7.25 -24.92 -3.36
N GLY A 71 -8.34 -24.39 -3.95
CA GLY A 71 -9.50 -25.21 -4.29
C GLY A 71 -10.49 -24.49 -5.19
N SER A 72 -11.49 -25.21 -5.71
CA SER A 72 -12.51 -24.63 -6.60
C SER A 72 -13.73 -24.20 -5.80
N ALA A 73 -14.33 -23.07 -6.17
CA ALA A 73 -15.60 -22.67 -5.58
C ALA A 73 -16.71 -23.64 -6.01
N LEU A 74 -17.48 -24.14 -5.04
CA LEU A 74 -18.63 -25.00 -5.31
C LEU A 74 -19.82 -24.17 -5.82
N ALA A 75 -20.79 -24.85 -6.43
CA ALA A 75 -22.01 -24.24 -6.92
C ALA A 75 -22.74 -23.46 -5.81
N GLY A 76 -23.05 -22.19 -6.07
CA GLY A 76 -23.67 -21.28 -5.11
C GLY A 76 -22.70 -20.59 -4.14
N GLU A 77 -21.43 -20.99 -4.07
CA GLU A 77 -20.43 -20.34 -3.23
C GLU A 77 -19.95 -19.01 -3.84
N SER A 78 -19.51 -18.10 -2.97
CA SER A 78 -18.64 -16.98 -3.34
C SER A 78 -17.19 -17.43 -3.22
N SER A 79 -16.29 -16.69 -3.88
CA SER A 79 -14.84 -16.88 -3.76
C SER A 79 -14.37 -16.90 -2.30
N SER A 80 -14.83 -15.93 -1.47
CA SER A 80 -14.47 -15.88 -0.06
C SER A 80 -14.95 -17.09 0.73
N ARG A 81 -16.17 -17.58 0.46
CA ARG A 81 -16.71 -18.78 1.12
C ARG A 81 -15.97 -20.05 0.72
N ALA A 82 -15.58 -20.16 -0.54
CA ALA A 82 -14.71 -21.24 -0.98
C ALA A 82 -13.38 -21.20 -0.22
N ALA A 83 -12.76 -20.03 -0.07
CA ALA A 83 -11.52 -19.88 0.70
C ALA A 83 -11.69 -20.27 2.17
N GLU A 84 -12.77 -19.82 2.83
CA GLU A 84 -13.10 -20.21 4.21
C GLU A 84 -13.31 -21.73 4.36
N ARG A 85 -14.03 -22.34 3.41
CA ARG A 85 -14.29 -23.79 3.39
C ARG A 85 -13.00 -24.57 3.21
N GLU A 86 -12.19 -24.26 2.20
CA GLU A 86 -10.95 -24.98 1.91
C GLU A 86 -9.94 -24.85 3.06
N LEU A 87 -9.84 -23.67 3.71
CA LEU A 87 -9.01 -23.49 4.92
C LEU A 87 -9.46 -24.39 6.07
N TYR A 88 -10.77 -24.53 6.25
CA TYR A 88 -11.31 -25.37 7.30
C TYR A 88 -11.17 -26.86 6.96
N GLU A 89 -11.42 -27.25 5.71
CA GLU A 89 -11.34 -28.64 5.25
C GLU A 89 -9.91 -29.16 5.22
N GLU A 90 -8.95 -28.38 4.70
CA GLU A 90 -7.55 -28.81 4.55
C GLU A 90 -6.74 -28.66 5.85
N LEU A 91 -6.95 -27.57 6.61
CA LEU A 91 -6.11 -27.21 7.76
C LEU A 91 -6.86 -27.13 9.11
N GLY A 92 -8.18 -27.30 9.12
CA GLY A 92 -9.00 -27.08 10.33
C GLY A 92 -9.10 -25.62 10.75
N LEU A 93 -8.62 -24.68 9.91
CA LEU A 93 -8.49 -23.27 10.26
C LEU A 93 -9.77 -22.50 9.94
N LYS A 94 -10.36 -21.87 10.94
CA LYS A 94 -11.52 -20.98 10.78
C LYS A 94 -11.08 -19.54 10.66
N LEU A 95 -11.30 -18.93 9.50
CA LEU A 95 -11.15 -17.50 9.27
C LEU A 95 -12.46 -16.92 8.75
N ASP A 96 -12.75 -15.68 9.11
CA ASP A 96 -13.87 -14.92 8.54
C ASP A 96 -13.32 -14.01 7.43
N LEU A 97 -13.66 -14.34 6.19
CA LEU A 97 -13.33 -13.58 4.99
C LEU A 97 -14.58 -12.90 4.43
N SER A 98 -15.64 -12.77 5.23
CA SER A 98 -16.83 -12.02 4.84
C SER A 98 -16.46 -10.54 4.59
N GLY A 99 -16.82 -10.06 3.40
CA GLY A 99 -16.45 -8.71 2.95
C GLY A 99 -14.98 -8.54 2.54
N VAL A 100 -14.15 -9.59 2.59
CA VAL A 100 -12.79 -9.57 2.08
C VAL A 100 -12.80 -9.92 0.59
N ALA A 101 -12.36 -8.99 -0.25
CA ALA A 101 -12.12 -9.26 -1.66
C ALA A 101 -10.78 -9.99 -1.87
N PRO A 102 -10.64 -10.82 -2.91
CA PRO A 102 -9.34 -11.36 -3.28
C PRO A 102 -8.38 -10.21 -3.60
N TYR A 103 -7.11 -10.41 -3.27
CA TYR A 103 -6.05 -9.41 -3.46
C TYR A 103 -5.80 -9.14 -4.94
N PHE A 104 -5.79 -10.22 -5.73
CA PHE A 104 -5.71 -10.18 -7.18
C PHE A 104 -6.33 -11.45 -7.76
N THR A 105 -6.56 -11.44 -9.06
CA THR A 105 -6.94 -12.65 -9.80
C THR A 105 -6.04 -12.86 -11.01
N ILE A 106 -5.70 -14.12 -11.26
CA ILE A 106 -5.09 -14.54 -12.52
C ILE A 106 -6.13 -15.32 -13.33
N ASN A 107 -6.30 -14.97 -14.60
CA ASN A 107 -7.24 -15.66 -15.47
C ASN A 107 -6.52 -16.77 -16.25
N PHE A 108 -7.17 -17.91 -16.43
CA PHE A 108 -6.73 -18.99 -17.31
C PHE A 108 -7.83 -19.38 -18.29
N SER A 109 -7.55 -20.31 -19.20
CA SER A 109 -8.43 -20.64 -20.34
C SER A 109 -9.86 -21.06 -19.96
N THR A 110 -10.07 -21.55 -18.74
CA THR A 110 -11.36 -22.07 -18.25
C THR A 110 -11.69 -21.58 -16.84
N GLY A 111 -11.09 -20.49 -16.37
CA GLY A 111 -11.40 -19.98 -15.05
C GLY A 111 -10.59 -18.78 -14.56
N PHE A 112 -10.80 -18.51 -13.28
CA PHE A 112 -10.27 -17.37 -12.54
C PHE A 112 -9.67 -17.85 -11.23
N ASP A 113 -8.37 -17.63 -11.01
CA ASP A 113 -7.67 -17.93 -9.76
C ASP A 113 -7.67 -16.69 -8.85
N ASP A 114 -8.61 -16.62 -7.91
CA ASP A 114 -8.68 -15.55 -6.91
C ASP A 114 -7.69 -15.81 -5.76
N TYR A 115 -6.73 -14.90 -5.57
CA TYR A 115 -5.70 -15.03 -4.53
C TYR A 115 -6.01 -14.17 -3.31
N TYR A 116 -6.10 -14.78 -2.14
CA TYR A 116 -6.26 -14.13 -0.84
C TYR A 116 -4.91 -14.06 -0.12
N LEU A 117 -4.43 -12.85 0.16
CA LEU A 117 -3.22 -12.64 0.98
C LEU A 117 -3.63 -12.21 2.39
N ILE A 118 -3.38 -13.06 3.37
CA ILE A 118 -3.81 -12.88 4.76
C ILE A 118 -2.59 -12.71 5.65
N ARG A 119 -2.65 -11.80 6.63
CA ARG A 119 -1.63 -11.66 7.67
C ARG A 119 -2.17 -12.16 9.00
N GLN A 120 -1.60 -13.24 9.50
CA GLN A 120 -1.97 -13.82 10.78
C GLN A 120 -0.87 -14.73 11.30
N ASP A 121 -0.48 -14.53 12.56
CA ASP A 121 0.34 -15.49 13.28
C ASP A 121 -0.55 -16.66 13.71
N ILE A 122 -0.21 -17.86 13.25
CA ILE A 122 -0.93 -19.11 13.52
C ILE A 122 0.03 -20.08 14.19
N ASP A 123 -0.42 -20.69 15.28
CA ASP A 123 0.27 -21.85 15.85
C ASP A 123 -0.05 -23.08 14.99
N ILE A 124 0.94 -23.52 14.20
CA ILE A 124 0.78 -24.66 13.29
C ILE A 124 0.52 -25.98 14.04
N SER A 125 0.82 -26.05 15.34
CA SER A 125 0.55 -27.24 16.15
C SER A 125 -0.93 -27.40 16.52
N GLU A 126 -1.74 -26.33 16.40
CA GLU A 126 -3.18 -26.36 16.62
C GLU A 126 -3.98 -26.71 15.35
N LEU A 127 -3.32 -26.79 14.19
CA LEU A 127 -3.96 -27.13 12.92
C LEU A 127 -4.39 -28.60 12.89
N VAL A 128 -5.56 -28.85 12.31
CA VAL A 128 -6.10 -30.20 12.11
C VAL A 128 -6.04 -30.50 10.63
N LEU A 129 -4.95 -31.14 10.20
CA LEU A 129 -4.68 -31.39 8.79
C LEU A 129 -5.58 -32.51 8.24
N SER A 130 -6.14 -32.30 7.06
CA SER A 130 -6.86 -33.35 6.34
C SER A 130 -5.91 -34.45 5.91
N GLU A 131 -6.13 -35.67 6.41
CA GLU A 131 -5.37 -36.84 5.97
C GLU A 131 -5.57 -37.12 4.46
N GLU A 132 -6.64 -36.64 3.83
CA GLU A 132 -6.87 -36.86 2.39
C GLU A 132 -6.12 -35.86 1.48
N GLU A 133 -5.84 -34.66 1.98
CA GLU A 133 -5.31 -33.54 1.18
C GLU A 133 -3.87 -33.16 1.56
N VAL A 134 -3.59 -33.05 2.87
CA VAL A 134 -2.39 -32.39 3.40
C VAL A 134 -1.53 -33.36 4.21
N LYS A 135 -0.28 -33.51 3.79
CA LYS A 135 0.72 -34.35 4.45
C LYS A 135 1.44 -33.64 5.60
N ALA A 136 1.77 -32.37 5.39
CA ALA A 136 2.52 -31.56 6.34
C ALA A 136 2.32 -30.08 6.05
N VAL A 137 2.58 -29.23 7.05
CA VAL A 137 2.63 -27.77 6.89
C VAL A 137 3.88 -27.22 7.56
N LYS A 138 4.34 -26.06 7.09
CA LYS A 138 5.36 -25.27 7.80
C LYS A 138 5.34 -23.81 7.38
N TRP A 139 5.94 -22.97 8.20
CA TRP A 139 6.35 -21.64 7.79
C TRP A 139 7.62 -21.71 6.94
N ALA A 140 7.64 -20.98 5.83
CA ALA A 140 8.82 -20.85 4.99
C ALA A 140 8.98 -19.42 4.47
N GLY A 141 10.21 -18.89 4.57
CA GLY A 141 10.55 -17.57 4.02
C GLY A 141 10.72 -17.58 2.50
N LYS A 142 10.79 -16.38 1.90
CA LYS A 142 10.97 -16.19 0.45
C LYS A 142 12.10 -17.05 -0.13
N ASP A 143 13.29 -16.93 0.45
CA ASP A 143 14.48 -17.62 -0.08
C ASP A 143 14.36 -19.15 0.02
N GLU A 144 13.64 -19.66 1.02
CA GLU A 144 13.42 -21.10 1.16
C GLU A 144 12.46 -21.64 0.09
N ILE A 145 11.34 -20.95 -0.13
CA ILE A 145 10.37 -21.35 -1.17
C ILE A 145 10.99 -21.25 -2.56
N LEU A 146 11.80 -20.22 -2.83
CA LEU A 146 12.50 -20.11 -4.10
C LEU A 146 13.52 -21.24 -4.31
N ARG A 147 14.24 -21.67 -3.25
CA ARG A 147 15.09 -22.87 -3.33
C ARG A 147 14.27 -24.12 -3.61
N MET A 148 13.13 -24.33 -2.95
CA MET A 148 12.26 -25.48 -3.22
C MET A 148 11.73 -25.49 -4.66
N TYR A 149 11.42 -24.31 -5.20
CA TYR A 149 11.04 -24.13 -6.61
C TYR A 149 12.18 -24.55 -7.55
N GLU A 150 13.41 -24.09 -7.29
CA GLU A 150 14.61 -24.47 -8.07
C GLU A 150 14.93 -25.97 -7.98
N GLU A 151 14.71 -26.57 -6.81
CA GLU A 151 14.87 -28.01 -6.57
C GLU A 151 13.72 -28.86 -7.15
N GLY A 152 12.66 -28.22 -7.67
CA GLY A 152 11.50 -28.90 -8.22
C GLY A 152 10.64 -29.61 -7.17
N THR A 153 10.66 -29.14 -5.92
CA THR A 153 9.84 -29.67 -4.81
C THR A 153 8.66 -28.76 -4.45
N PHE A 154 8.56 -27.58 -5.06
CA PHE A 154 7.44 -26.64 -4.95
C PHE A 154 6.71 -26.50 -6.29
N ILE A 155 5.38 -26.37 -6.29
CA ILE A 155 4.58 -26.19 -7.51
C ILE A 155 5.01 -24.91 -8.26
N PRO A 156 5.19 -24.95 -9.58
CA PRO A 156 5.89 -23.89 -10.29
C PRO A 156 5.02 -22.65 -10.59
N TYR A 157 4.66 -21.88 -9.56
CA TYR A 157 4.02 -20.58 -9.73
C TYR A 157 5.05 -19.55 -10.22
N TRP A 158 4.84 -18.96 -11.40
CA TRP A 158 5.80 -18.04 -12.03
C TRP A 158 6.00 -16.71 -11.28
N PHE A 159 5.15 -16.41 -10.28
CA PHE A 159 5.12 -15.16 -9.53
C PHE A 159 5.36 -15.35 -8.02
N LEU A 160 5.96 -16.47 -7.59
CA LEU A 160 6.23 -16.75 -6.16
C LEU A 160 6.97 -15.62 -5.45
N ASP A 161 7.98 -15.04 -6.10
CA ASP A 161 8.76 -13.94 -5.53
C ASP A 161 7.90 -12.69 -5.28
N LYS A 162 6.88 -12.47 -6.11
CA LYS A 162 5.95 -11.34 -6.03
C LYS A 162 4.94 -11.48 -4.90
N LEU A 163 4.56 -12.68 -4.49
CA LEU A 163 3.67 -12.87 -3.34
C LEU A 163 4.23 -12.21 -2.07
N PHE A 164 5.55 -12.32 -1.86
CA PHE A 164 6.25 -11.69 -0.73
C PHE A 164 6.37 -10.16 -0.86
N GLU A 165 6.19 -9.60 -2.06
CA GLU A 165 6.26 -8.15 -2.33
C GLU A 165 4.86 -7.51 -2.27
N LEU A 166 3.85 -8.19 -2.81
CA LEU A 166 2.48 -7.69 -2.95
C LEU A 166 1.78 -7.47 -1.60
N LYS A 167 2.05 -8.32 -0.60
CA LYS A 167 1.42 -8.19 0.74
C LYS A 167 1.71 -6.87 1.45
N ASP A 168 2.73 -6.12 1.03
CA ASP A 168 3.05 -4.81 1.60
C ASP A 168 2.21 -3.70 0.95
N TRP A 169 1.55 -3.96 -0.18
CA TRP A 169 0.91 -2.92 -0.98
C TRP A 169 -0.33 -2.31 -0.32
N HIS A 170 -1.00 -3.02 0.59
CA HIS A 170 -2.05 -2.42 1.42
C HIS A 170 -1.48 -1.61 2.61
N ASP A 171 -0.28 -1.98 3.08
CA ASP A 171 0.45 -1.23 4.10
C ASP A 171 1.20 -0.02 3.53
N ILE A 172 1.39 0.09 2.21
CA ILE A 172 2.08 1.21 1.54
C ILE A 172 1.49 2.57 1.93
N TYR A 173 0.17 2.66 2.06
CA TYR A 173 -0.51 3.89 2.47
C TYR A 173 -0.58 4.08 3.98
N ARG A 174 -0.07 3.17 4.81
CA ARG A 174 -0.04 3.31 6.27
C ARG A 174 1.37 3.32 6.84
N ASN A 175 2.32 2.70 6.16
CA ASN A 175 3.68 2.52 6.64
C ASN A 175 4.56 3.72 6.27
N THR A 176 4.71 4.64 7.22
CA THR A 176 5.56 5.84 7.11
C THR A 176 7.05 5.53 7.11
N SER A 177 7.47 4.30 7.41
CA SER A 177 8.89 3.90 7.42
C SER A 177 9.56 4.00 6.05
N LYS A 178 8.77 3.94 4.96
CA LYS A 178 9.28 4.13 3.59
C LYS A 178 9.43 5.60 3.21
N ILE A 179 9.03 6.54 4.06
CA ILE A 179 9.14 7.98 3.80
C ILE A 179 10.48 8.51 4.29
N LYS A 180 11.32 8.95 3.35
CA LYS A 180 12.60 9.59 3.62
C LYS A 180 12.46 11.10 3.51
N VAL A 181 12.89 11.83 4.52
CA VAL A 181 12.97 13.30 4.48
C VAL A 181 14.43 13.70 4.22
N CYS A 182 14.67 14.58 3.25
CA CYS A 182 16.01 15.07 2.91
C CYS A 182 15.95 16.41 2.16
N CYS A 183 17.11 17.04 1.94
CA CYS A 183 17.22 18.12 0.97
C CYS A 183 16.86 17.60 -0.43
N ALA A 184 16.10 18.39 -1.17
CA ALA A 184 15.76 18.07 -2.55
C ALA A 184 16.98 18.21 -3.46
N SER A 185 16.94 17.46 -4.56
CA SER A 185 17.95 17.45 -5.62
C SER A 185 17.30 17.79 -6.97
N GLN A 186 18.09 17.98 -8.02
CA GLN A 186 17.54 18.30 -9.35
C GLN A 186 16.62 17.19 -9.91
N SER A 187 16.87 15.91 -9.60
CA SER A 187 15.94 14.81 -9.93
C SER A 187 14.62 14.89 -9.15
N ASN A 188 14.58 15.71 -8.10
CA ASN A 188 13.44 16.20 -7.33
C ASN A 188 12.34 16.88 -8.14
N LEU A 189 12.76 17.67 -9.13
CA LEU A 189 12.03 18.85 -9.57
C LEU A 189 10.70 18.50 -10.23
N ASP A 190 10.68 17.54 -11.15
CA ASP A 190 9.43 17.21 -11.86
C ASP A 190 8.40 16.57 -10.93
N SER A 191 8.82 15.71 -10.01
CA SER A 191 7.91 15.14 -9.00
C SER A 191 7.42 16.21 -8.03
N TRP A 192 8.26 17.19 -7.68
CA TRP A 192 7.85 18.34 -6.87
C TRP A 192 6.79 19.17 -7.59
N MET A 193 7.01 19.49 -8.87
CA MET A 193 6.05 20.27 -9.66
C MET A 193 4.74 19.51 -9.88
N SER A 194 4.79 18.18 -10.02
CA SER A 194 3.58 17.35 -10.04
C SER A 194 2.79 17.46 -8.72
N LEU A 195 3.46 17.50 -7.57
CA LEU A 195 2.79 17.74 -6.29
C LEU A 195 2.19 19.16 -6.22
N ILE A 196 2.86 20.16 -6.79
CA ILE A 196 2.32 21.53 -6.87
C ILE A 196 1.00 21.57 -7.61
N GLU A 197 0.86 20.89 -8.75
CA GLU A 197 -0.42 20.83 -9.48
C GLU A 197 -1.59 20.34 -8.61
N ILE A 198 -1.32 19.44 -7.66
CA ILE A 198 -2.33 18.88 -6.74
C ILE A 198 -2.70 19.87 -5.63
N VAL A 199 -1.76 20.72 -5.20
CA VAL A 199 -1.92 21.58 -4.02
C VAL A 199 -2.01 23.07 -4.34
N LYS A 200 -1.82 23.49 -5.59
CA LYS A 200 -1.68 24.90 -6.01
C LYS A 200 -2.83 25.79 -5.56
N ASP A 201 -4.06 25.25 -5.49
CA ASP A 201 -5.23 26.02 -5.05
C ASP A 201 -5.15 26.48 -3.59
N ASN A 202 -4.26 25.88 -2.80
CA ASN A 202 -3.96 26.25 -1.41
C ASN A 202 -2.89 27.34 -1.29
N PHE A 203 -2.29 27.80 -2.40
CA PHE A 203 -1.23 28.80 -2.39
C PHE A 203 -1.62 29.97 -3.30
N PRO A 204 -1.62 31.22 -2.80
CA PRO A 204 -1.69 32.36 -3.68
C PRO A 204 -0.42 32.42 -4.53
N GLY A 205 -0.53 32.86 -5.78
CA GLY A 205 0.63 33.04 -6.65
C GLY A 205 0.99 31.82 -7.50
N LEU A 206 0.11 30.83 -7.66
CA LEU A 206 0.31 29.65 -8.53
C LEU A 206 -0.84 29.41 -9.52
N GLU A 207 -1.60 30.46 -9.84
CA GLU A 207 -2.85 30.35 -10.60
C GLU A 207 -2.66 30.27 -12.13
N THR A 208 -1.51 30.69 -12.64
CA THR A 208 -1.22 30.76 -14.08
C THR A 208 0.04 29.96 -14.44
N GLU A 209 0.16 29.58 -15.71
CA GLU A 209 1.33 28.86 -16.24
C GLU A 209 2.63 29.66 -16.03
N GLU A 210 2.61 30.96 -16.30
CA GLU A 210 3.75 31.86 -16.04
C GLU A 210 4.18 31.85 -14.56
N LYS A 211 3.21 31.89 -13.63
CA LYS A 211 3.47 31.81 -12.19
C LYS A 211 4.06 30.45 -11.79
N LEU A 212 3.58 29.36 -12.39
CA LEU A 212 4.12 28.01 -12.16
C LEU A 212 5.55 27.86 -12.70
N ASP A 213 5.88 28.45 -13.84
CA ASP A 213 7.24 28.47 -14.38
C ASP A 213 8.19 29.28 -13.50
N ASN A 214 7.75 30.44 -13.02
CA ASN A 214 8.49 31.25 -12.06
C ASN A 214 8.72 30.49 -10.73
N TYR A 215 7.70 29.75 -10.27
CA TYR A 215 7.83 28.88 -9.10
C TYR A 215 8.81 27.75 -9.34
N ARG A 216 8.77 27.08 -10.50
CA ARG A 216 9.72 26.03 -10.89
C ARG A 216 11.17 26.55 -10.86
N ALA A 217 11.41 27.74 -11.41
CA ALA A 217 12.71 28.39 -11.36
C ALA A 217 13.15 28.66 -9.90
N THR A 218 12.23 29.15 -9.07
CA THR A 218 12.47 29.38 -7.63
C THR A 218 12.85 28.09 -6.89
N VAL A 219 12.14 26.98 -7.14
CA VAL A 219 12.46 25.67 -6.55
C VAL A 219 13.86 25.24 -6.96
N LYS A 220 14.22 25.40 -8.25
CA LYS A 220 15.55 25.06 -8.76
C LYS A 220 16.66 25.83 -8.03
N GLU A 221 16.50 27.13 -7.84
CA GLU A 221 17.46 27.93 -7.06
C GLU A 221 17.56 27.49 -5.60
N ASN A 222 16.43 27.13 -4.98
CA ASN A 222 16.42 26.65 -3.60
C ASN A 222 17.06 25.27 -3.45
N ILE A 223 16.93 24.39 -4.44
CA ILE A 223 17.65 23.11 -4.49
C ILE A 223 19.17 23.37 -4.50
N ASP A 224 19.64 24.28 -5.35
CA ASP A 224 21.06 24.61 -5.46
C ASP A 224 21.60 25.25 -4.16
N ARG A 225 20.76 26.01 -3.45
CA ARG A 225 21.08 26.61 -2.15
C ARG A 225 20.88 25.67 -0.95
N GLN A 226 20.41 24.43 -1.17
CA GLN A 226 20.06 23.48 -0.11
C GLN A 226 18.99 24.01 0.86
N THR A 227 18.09 24.86 0.35
CA THR A 227 16.94 25.46 1.03
C THR A 227 15.58 24.93 0.55
N ALA A 228 15.61 23.79 -0.13
CA ALA A 228 14.45 22.97 -0.47
C ALA A 228 14.55 21.61 0.24
N VAL A 229 13.56 21.25 1.04
CA VAL A 229 13.42 19.95 1.68
C VAL A 229 12.23 19.22 1.06
N CYS A 230 12.37 17.91 0.85
CA CYS A 230 11.28 17.06 0.40
C CYS A 230 11.14 15.81 1.27
N ALA A 231 9.92 15.30 1.30
CA ALA A 231 9.60 13.95 1.77
C ALA A 231 9.41 13.06 0.54
N LEU A 232 10.14 11.96 0.49
CA LEU A 232 10.15 11.01 -0.61
C LEU A 232 9.48 9.71 -0.20
N TYR A 233 8.49 9.26 -0.99
CA TYR A 233 8.00 7.90 -0.98
C TYR A 233 8.56 7.18 -2.21
N GLY A 234 9.56 6.31 -1.99
CA GLY A 234 10.42 5.84 -3.08
C GLY A 234 11.19 7.02 -3.70
N SER A 235 10.98 7.28 -5.00
CA SER A 235 11.53 8.45 -5.70
C SER A 235 10.56 9.63 -5.82
N MET A 236 9.30 9.46 -5.40
CA MET A 236 8.24 10.44 -5.57
C MET A 236 8.19 11.41 -4.39
N VAL A 237 8.13 12.71 -4.68
CA VAL A 237 7.92 13.78 -3.71
C VAL A 237 6.46 13.75 -3.24
N VAL A 238 6.26 13.48 -1.95
CA VAL A 238 4.94 13.43 -1.29
C VAL A 238 4.73 14.56 -0.28
N GLY A 239 5.77 15.36 -0.05
CA GLY A 239 5.71 16.59 0.73
C GLY A 239 6.95 17.44 0.47
N PHE A 240 6.84 18.74 0.73
CA PHE A 240 7.93 19.66 0.55
C PHE A 240 7.93 20.82 1.55
N ILE A 241 9.10 21.43 1.74
CA ILE A 241 9.33 22.73 2.36
C ILE A 241 10.30 23.56 1.50
N LEU A 242 9.95 24.80 1.17
CA LEU A 242 10.89 25.85 0.79
C LEU A 242 11.07 26.81 1.95
N PHE A 243 12.29 27.24 2.19
CA PHE A 243 12.61 28.19 3.25
C PHE A 243 13.74 29.14 2.85
N SER A 244 13.90 30.20 3.61
CA SER A 244 14.96 31.20 3.44
C SER A 244 15.77 31.34 4.72
N VAL A 245 17.04 30.96 4.67
CA VAL A 245 17.99 31.17 5.78
C VAL A 245 18.20 32.68 6.02
N LYS A 246 18.34 33.48 4.94
CA LYS A 246 18.55 34.94 5.02
C LYS A 246 17.43 35.64 5.78
N HIS A 247 16.18 35.28 5.48
CA HIS A 247 14.99 35.87 6.10
C HIS A 247 14.54 35.12 7.35
N ASN A 248 15.20 34.02 7.70
CA ASN A 248 14.80 33.08 8.75
C ASN A 248 13.32 32.69 8.63
N MET A 249 12.88 32.34 7.43
CA MET A 249 11.47 32.18 7.08
C MET A 249 11.17 30.84 6.41
N LEU A 250 10.10 30.16 6.84
CA LEU A 250 9.45 29.10 6.07
C LEU A 250 8.57 29.76 5.00
N CYS A 251 8.87 29.48 3.73
CA CYS A 251 8.21 30.12 2.59
C CYS A 251 6.99 29.32 2.12
N HIS A 252 7.17 28.04 1.79
CA HIS A 252 6.11 27.17 1.30
C HIS A 252 6.22 25.80 1.96
N MET A 253 5.09 25.20 2.33
CA MET A 253 5.05 23.83 2.81
C MET A 253 3.75 23.14 2.38
N ALA A 254 3.87 21.93 1.84
CA ALA A 254 2.72 21.10 1.56
C ALA A 254 3.03 19.62 1.81
N VAL A 255 1.98 18.85 2.09
CA VAL A 255 2.00 17.39 2.08
C VAL A 255 0.81 16.93 1.24
N HIS A 256 1.07 15.98 0.35
CA HIS A 256 0.06 15.35 -0.49
C HIS A 256 -1.12 14.87 0.37
N PRO A 257 -2.39 15.09 -0.03
CA PRO A 257 -3.56 14.75 0.79
C PRO A 257 -3.57 13.32 1.35
N GLU A 258 -3.22 12.32 0.54
CA GLU A 258 -3.14 10.90 0.94
C GLU A 258 -1.99 10.56 1.91
N PHE A 259 -1.05 11.49 2.09
CA PHE A 259 0.11 11.35 2.96
C PHE A 259 0.01 12.24 4.22
N ARG A 260 -1.11 12.96 4.42
CA ARG A 260 -1.35 13.76 5.64
C ARG A 260 -1.57 12.85 6.87
N ARG A 261 -1.44 13.44 8.07
CA ARG A 261 -1.59 12.76 9.38
C ARG A 261 -0.61 11.60 9.61
N LYS A 262 0.57 11.69 9.00
CA LYS A 262 1.66 10.69 9.05
C LYS A 262 2.98 11.25 9.59
N HIS A 263 2.91 12.35 10.33
CA HIS A 263 4.06 13.07 10.88
C HIS A 263 5.11 13.57 9.87
N ILE A 264 4.77 13.62 8.58
CA ILE A 264 5.70 14.04 7.52
C ILE A 264 6.06 15.52 7.66
N ALA A 265 5.07 16.38 7.91
CA ALA A 265 5.28 17.82 8.05
C ALA A 265 6.18 18.15 9.25
N GLU A 266 5.99 17.48 10.39
CA GLU A 266 6.87 17.61 11.58
C GLU A 266 8.32 17.24 11.24
N ARG A 267 8.54 16.08 10.59
CA ARG A 267 9.89 15.63 10.20
C ARG A 267 10.58 16.56 9.19
N MET A 268 9.83 17.12 8.24
CA MET A 268 10.36 18.12 7.31
C MET A 268 10.71 19.43 8.02
N LEU A 269 9.85 19.87 8.96
CA LEU A 269 10.08 21.07 9.77
C LEU A 269 11.33 20.93 10.64
N GLU A 270 11.54 19.78 11.27
CA GLU A 270 12.76 19.48 12.05
C GLU A 270 14.03 19.67 11.21
N LEU A 271 14.09 19.06 10.02
CA LEU A 271 15.23 19.20 9.11
C LEU A 271 15.44 20.64 8.62
N MET A 272 14.34 21.38 8.40
CA MET A 272 14.42 22.81 8.08
C MET A 272 15.05 23.59 9.24
N LEU A 273 14.56 23.40 10.47
CA LEU A 273 14.99 24.14 11.66
C LEU A 273 16.47 23.93 12.00
N GLU A 274 17.06 22.77 11.66
CA GLU A 274 18.50 22.53 11.80
C GLU A 274 19.36 23.52 10.98
N LYS A 275 18.80 24.09 9.90
CA LYS A 275 19.47 25.02 8.99
C LYS A 275 19.14 26.49 9.25
N MET A 276 18.23 26.77 10.19
CA MET A 276 17.78 28.12 10.51
C MET A 276 18.70 28.82 11.50
N ASP A 277 18.67 30.14 11.51
CA ASP A 277 19.40 30.95 12.49
C ASP A 277 18.71 30.85 13.85
N LYS A 278 19.38 30.21 14.81
CA LYS A 278 18.88 29.98 16.17
C LYS A 278 18.89 31.24 17.04
N ALA A 279 19.48 32.34 16.60
CA ALA A 279 19.49 33.60 17.34
C ALA A 279 18.26 34.48 17.04
N ARG A 280 17.49 34.14 16.00
CA ARG A 280 16.35 34.92 15.51
C ARG A 280 15.10 34.05 15.49
N PRO A 281 13.89 34.63 15.66
CA PRO A 281 12.67 33.86 15.49
C PRO A 281 12.53 33.38 14.05
N VAL A 282 12.04 32.15 13.86
CA VAL A 282 11.65 31.63 12.55
C VAL A 282 10.26 32.15 12.23
N VAL A 283 10.09 32.70 11.03
CA VAL A 283 8.83 33.31 10.58
C VAL A 283 8.12 32.40 9.59
N VAL A 284 6.80 32.33 9.66
CA VAL A 284 5.98 31.77 8.59
C VAL A 284 4.76 32.64 8.36
N GLU A 285 4.35 32.75 7.10
CA GLU A 285 3.13 33.43 6.71
C GLU A 285 2.06 32.40 6.36
N THR A 286 0.87 32.58 6.89
CA THR A 286 -0.27 31.69 6.62
C THR A 286 -1.57 32.48 6.58
N PHE A 287 -2.64 31.91 6.05
CA PHE A 287 -3.93 32.58 5.96
C PHE A 287 -4.47 32.94 7.36
N ARG A 288 -5.36 33.93 7.40
CA ARG A 288 -5.98 34.39 8.65
C ARG A 288 -6.94 33.34 9.21
N GLU A 289 -7.30 33.52 10.47
CA GLU A 289 -8.34 32.71 11.10
C GLU A 289 -9.68 32.88 10.35
N GLY A 290 -10.40 31.77 10.15
CA GLY A 290 -11.64 31.73 9.38
C GLY A 290 -11.48 31.53 7.87
N ASP A 291 -10.24 31.45 7.37
CA ASP A 291 -9.97 31.06 5.98
C ASP A 291 -9.79 29.54 5.87
N GLU A 292 -10.66 28.87 5.11
CA GLU A 292 -10.65 27.42 4.91
C GLU A 292 -9.30 26.90 4.40
N LYS A 293 -8.57 27.68 3.59
CA LYS A 293 -7.24 27.30 3.08
C LYS A 293 -6.18 27.29 4.19
N GLY A 294 -6.42 28.03 5.27
CA GLY A 294 -5.51 28.22 6.39
C GLY A 294 -5.67 27.28 7.56
N GLU A 295 -6.86 26.71 7.76
CA GLU A 295 -7.20 26.00 9.00
C GLU A 295 -6.18 24.91 9.37
N ALA A 296 -5.85 24.04 8.41
CA ALA A 296 -4.90 22.95 8.62
C ALA A 296 -3.48 23.46 8.90
N ALA A 297 -3.02 24.49 8.17
CA ALA A 297 -1.69 25.07 8.33
C ALA A 297 -1.56 25.79 9.67
N ARG A 298 -2.55 26.60 10.06
CA ARG A 298 -2.61 27.29 11.35
C ARG A 298 -2.58 26.31 12.52
N ALA A 299 -3.41 25.26 12.46
CA ALA A 299 -3.45 24.23 13.50
C ALA A 299 -2.10 23.53 13.64
N PHE A 300 -1.44 23.22 12.52
CA PHE A 300 -0.10 22.65 12.50
C PHE A 300 0.93 23.59 13.15
N TYR A 301 0.99 24.85 12.72
CA TYR A 301 1.97 25.82 13.25
C TYR A 301 1.82 26.02 14.76
N LYS A 302 0.58 26.21 15.24
CA LYS A 302 0.29 26.30 16.69
C LYS A 302 0.76 25.05 17.45
N LYS A 303 0.47 23.85 16.93
CA LYS A 303 0.90 22.58 17.53
C LYS A 303 2.42 22.47 17.61
N THR A 304 3.15 23.00 16.62
CA THR A 304 4.61 22.99 16.57
C THR A 304 5.28 24.16 17.31
N GLY A 305 4.52 24.95 18.08
CA GLY A 305 5.05 26.01 18.94
C GLY A 305 5.16 27.38 18.29
N PHE A 306 4.71 27.56 17.05
CA PHE A 306 4.61 28.91 16.47
C PHE A 306 3.47 29.69 17.12
N THR A 307 3.72 30.95 17.43
CA THR A 307 2.75 31.88 17.99
C THR A 307 2.30 32.91 16.95
N GLU A 308 1.03 33.28 17.00
CA GLU A 308 0.45 34.30 16.14
C GLU A 308 1.12 35.68 16.33
N GLY A 309 1.31 36.38 15.22
CA GLY A 309 1.87 37.71 15.15
C GLY A 309 1.01 38.67 14.33
N GLU A 310 1.66 39.60 13.63
CA GLU A 310 0.97 40.69 12.92
C GLU A 310 0.20 40.22 11.68
N PHE A 311 -0.88 40.95 11.37
CA PHE A 311 -1.61 40.80 10.12
C PHE A 311 -0.88 41.53 8.98
N THR A 312 -0.78 40.87 7.83
CA THR A 312 -0.18 41.42 6.62
C THR A 312 -0.99 41.01 5.39
N SER A 313 -0.46 41.25 4.20
CA SER A 313 -1.00 40.77 2.93
C SER A 313 0.12 40.28 2.00
N PHE A 314 -0.19 39.29 1.16
CA PHE A 314 0.67 38.80 0.08
C PHE A 314 -0.15 38.73 -1.21
N GLU A 315 0.32 39.38 -2.28
CA GLU A 315 -0.43 39.53 -3.54
C GLU A 315 -1.90 39.99 -3.33
N ASN A 316 -2.12 40.94 -2.41
CA ASN A 316 -3.45 41.43 -1.98
C ASN A 316 -4.33 40.41 -1.22
N TYR A 317 -3.81 39.22 -0.91
CA TYR A 317 -4.50 38.25 -0.08
C TYR A 317 -4.22 38.50 1.41
N PRO A 318 -5.25 38.50 2.29
CA PRO A 318 -5.07 38.71 3.73
C PRO A 318 -4.39 37.50 4.40
N ILE A 319 -3.23 37.74 5.03
CA ILE A 319 -2.48 36.70 5.75
C ILE A 319 -2.10 37.18 7.16
N GLN A 320 -1.52 36.28 7.95
CA GLN A 320 -0.99 36.54 9.28
C GLN A 320 0.38 35.88 9.42
N LYS A 321 1.31 36.56 10.09
CA LYS A 321 2.60 36.00 10.44
C LYS A 321 2.53 35.19 11.73
N PHE A 322 3.36 34.17 11.77
CA PHE A 322 3.58 33.29 12.90
C PHE A 322 5.07 33.23 13.20
N TYR A 323 5.41 33.15 14.48
CA TYR A 323 6.79 33.17 14.96
C TYR A 323 7.09 31.96 15.83
N LEU A 324 8.18 31.26 15.53
CA LEU A 324 8.78 30.28 16.43
C LEU A 324 10.04 30.92 17.03
N TYR A 325 10.00 31.22 18.32
CA TYR A 325 11.12 31.82 19.02
C TYR A 325 12.17 30.77 19.40
N PRO A 326 13.46 31.15 19.48
CA PRO A 326 14.48 30.28 20.04
C PRO A 326 14.08 29.82 21.46
N ASN A 327 14.34 28.55 21.78
CA ASN A 327 14.21 28.09 23.17
C ASN A 327 15.19 28.90 24.04
N ALA A 328 14.66 29.53 25.08
CA ALA A 328 15.42 30.37 26.02
C ALA A 328 16.53 29.60 26.75
#